data_AF-A0A640SD16-F1
#
_entry.id   AF-A0A640SD16-F1
#
_cell.length_a   1.000
_cell.length_b   1.000
_cell.length_c   1.000
_cell.angle_alpha   90.00
_cell.angle_beta   90.00
_cell.angle_gamma   90.00
#
_symmetry.space_group_name_H-M   'P 1'
#
loop_
_entity.id
_entity.type
_entity.pdbx_description
1 polymer ?
#
loop_
_entity_poly.entity_id
_entity_poly.type
_entity_poly.pdbx_seq_one_letter_code
_entity_poly.pdbx_strand_id
1 'polypeptide(L)'
;MLTVGQGESRATATVQRAVTLSCMPGARGSHPDPQAACTQLRAVAGDFNAITATPSDRLCTKEWNPFVVTADGVWQGKRVSYSYTFANACAMNSDLDSVFAF
;
A
#
# COMPACT_ATOMS: atom_id res chain seq x y z
N MET A 1 5.70 -6.61 -5.66
CA MET A 1 6.05 -5.19 -5.86
C MET A 1 4.94 -4.34 -5.32
N LEU A 2 5.31 -3.18 -4.77
CA LEU A 2 4.40 -2.20 -4.21
C LEU A 2 4.67 -0.88 -4.94
N THR A 3 3.63 -0.13 -5.28
CA THR A 3 3.79 1.18 -5.93
C THR A 3 2.88 2.22 -5.29
N VAL A 4 3.30 3.48 -5.39
CA VAL A 4 2.45 4.65 -5.17
C VAL A 4 2.59 5.60 -6.36
N GLY A 5 1.46 6.16 -6.80
CA GLY A 5 1.42 7.13 -7.88
C GLY A 5 0.26 8.11 -7.75
N GLN A 6 0.36 9.23 -8.43
CA GLN A 6 -0.70 10.24 -8.47
C GLN A 6 -1.61 9.98 -9.68
N GLY A 7 -2.92 9.97 -9.45
CA GLY A 7 -3.94 9.70 -10.47
C GLY A 7 -5.16 9.00 -9.90
N GLU A 8 -6.16 8.77 -10.74
CA GLU A 8 -7.46 8.25 -10.30
C GLU A 8 -7.53 6.72 -10.28
N SER A 9 -6.70 6.06 -11.09
CA SER A 9 -6.70 4.62 -11.23
C SER A 9 -5.30 4.08 -11.49
N ARG A 10 -5.11 2.78 -11.22
CA ARG A 10 -3.89 2.07 -11.57
C ARG A 10 -3.49 2.20 -13.04
N ALA A 11 -4.45 2.33 -13.95
CA ALA A 11 -4.19 2.39 -15.39
C ALA A 11 -3.67 3.76 -15.85
N THR A 12 -3.99 4.82 -15.10
CA THR A 12 -3.72 6.21 -15.50
C THR A 12 -2.79 6.95 -14.55
N ALA A 13 -2.50 6.39 -13.37
CA ALA A 13 -1.63 7.02 -12.39
C ALA A 13 -0.16 7.05 -12.83
N THR A 14 0.48 8.20 -12.64
CA THR A 14 1.93 8.35 -12.80
C THR A 14 2.60 7.76 -11.57
N VAL A 15 3.30 6.63 -11.74
CA VAL A 15 4.06 5.99 -10.66
C VAL A 15 5.18 6.91 -10.18
N GLN A 16 5.17 7.24 -8.90
CA GLN A 16 6.16 8.11 -8.27
C GLN A 16 7.23 7.31 -7.54
N ARG A 17 6.84 6.21 -6.87
CA ARG A 17 7.76 5.30 -6.18
C ARG A 17 7.31 3.86 -6.33
N ALA A 18 8.28 2.96 -6.34
CA ALA A 18 8.06 1.53 -6.38
C ALA A 18 9.10 0.81 -5.53
N VAL A 19 8.66 -0.20 -4.78
CA VAL A 19 9.54 -1.02 -3.96
C VAL A 19 9.23 -2.50 -4.11
N THR A 20 10.22 -3.32 -3.75
CA THR A 20 10.08 -4.77 -3.66
C THR A 20 9.96 -5.18 -2.19
N LEU A 21 9.14 -6.20 -1.94
CA LEU A 21 8.96 -6.81 -0.63
C LEU A 21 8.87 -8.33 -0.82
N SER A 22 9.67 -9.06 -0.07
CA SER A 22 9.65 -10.52 0.02
C SER A 22 9.66 -10.91 1.49
N CYS A 23 8.71 -11.76 1.90
CA CYS A 23 8.52 -12.12 3.31
C CYS A 23 8.99 -13.52 3.68
N MET A 24 9.39 -14.35 2.71
CA MET A 24 9.89 -15.71 2.96
C MET A 24 11.19 -15.97 2.17
N PRO A 25 12.19 -16.67 2.76
CA PRO A 25 12.26 -17.13 4.15
C PRO A 25 12.46 -16.03 5.21
N GLY A 26 12.72 -14.78 4.80
CA GLY A 26 12.85 -13.64 5.70
C GLY A 26 12.46 -12.35 4.99
N ALA A 27 12.15 -11.32 5.78
CA ALA A 27 11.76 -10.01 5.27
C ALA A 27 12.93 -9.31 4.58
N ARG A 28 12.77 -8.97 3.29
CA ARG A 28 13.79 -8.31 2.47
C ARG A 28 13.17 -7.58 1.27
N GLY A 29 13.98 -6.81 0.58
CA GLY A 29 13.60 -6.04 -0.61
C GLY A 29 14.04 -4.58 -0.46
N SER A 30 13.59 -3.74 -1.38
CA SER A 30 13.86 -2.30 -1.36
C SER A 30 12.88 -1.49 -0.51
N HIS A 31 11.89 -2.13 0.12
CA HIS A 31 11.03 -1.47 1.11
C HIS A 31 11.90 -0.95 2.28
N PRO A 32 11.68 0.28 2.77
CA PRO A 32 12.53 0.88 3.82
C PRO A 32 12.45 0.13 5.15
N ASP A 33 11.30 -0.45 5.47
CA ASP A 33 11.14 -1.38 6.60
C ASP A 33 10.44 -2.68 6.16
N PRO A 34 11.17 -3.65 5.59
CA PRO A 34 10.56 -4.90 5.14
C PRO A 34 9.95 -5.71 6.29
N GLN A 35 10.50 -5.58 7.50
CA GLN A 35 10.11 -6.39 8.65
C GLN A 35 8.74 -5.95 9.18
N ALA A 36 8.51 -4.64 9.31
CA ALA A 36 7.20 -4.11 9.69
C ALA A 36 6.13 -4.45 8.64
N ALA A 37 6.40 -4.18 7.36
CA ALA A 37 5.47 -4.47 6.27
C ALA A 37 5.06 -5.95 6.21
N CYS A 38 6.03 -6.87 6.30
CA CYS A 38 5.73 -8.31 6.34
C CYS A 38 4.98 -8.74 7.61
N THR A 39 5.20 -8.07 8.74
CA THR A 39 4.50 -8.35 9.99
C THR A 39 3.05 -7.92 9.91
N GLN A 40 2.77 -6.75 9.35
CA GLN A 40 1.41 -6.30 9.11
C GLN A 40 0.67 -7.21 8.12
N LEU A 41 1.29 -7.56 6.97
CA LEU A 41 0.67 -8.49 6.03
C LEU A 41 0.36 -9.85 6.68
N ARG A 42 1.21 -10.34 7.59
CA ARG A 42 0.93 -11.54 8.37
C ARG A 42 -0.27 -11.36 9.30
N ALA A 43 -0.38 -10.22 9.98
CA ALA A 43 -1.47 -9.92 10.91
C ALA A 43 -2.85 -9.91 10.22
N VAL A 44 -2.93 -9.43 8.98
CA VAL A 44 -4.17 -9.41 8.17
C VAL A 44 -4.27 -10.57 7.18
N ALA A 45 -3.43 -11.59 7.32
CA ALA A 45 -3.38 -12.75 6.41
C ALA A 45 -3.25 -12.40 4.90
N GLY A 46 -2.63 -11.26 4.60
CA GLY A 46 -2.45 -10.74 3.24
C GLY A 46 -3.68 -10.03 2.64
N ASP A 47 -4.70 -9.71 3.45
CA ASP A 47 -5.81 -8.87 3.02
C ASP A 47 -5.43 -7.39 3.02
N PHE A 48 -5.16 -6.85 1.82
CA PHE A 48 -4.77 -5.45 1.66
C PHE A 48 -5.92 -4.47 1.94
N ASN A 49 -7.19 -4.91 1.88
CA ASN A 49 -8.31 -4.02 2.22
C ASN A 49 -8.32 -3.70 3.72
N ALA A 50 -7.95 -4.67 4.56
CA ALA A 50 -7.83 -4.47 6.01
C ALA A 50 -6.69 -3.52 6.40
N ILE A 51 -5.82 -3.16 5.44
CA ILE A 51 -4.74 -2.19 5.61
C ILE A 51 -5.27 -0.80 5.19
N THR A 52 -5.69 -0.65 3.93
CA THR A 52 -6.07 0.68 3.41
C THR A 52 -7.43 1.20 3.87
N ALA A 53 -8.28 0.34 4.44
CA ALA A 53 -9.62 0.72 4.94
C ALA A 53 -9.63 1.00 6.45
N THR A 54 -8.47 1.06 7.09
CA THR A 54 -8.37 1.39 8.52
C THR A 54 -8.83 2.83 8.73
N PRO A 55 -9.90 3.08 9.51
CA PRO A 55 -10.35 4.43 9.79
C PRO A 55 -9.26 5.20 10.53
N SER A 56 -8.88 6.36 10.00
CA SER A 56 -8.04 7.29 10.74
C SER A 56 -8.89 8.35 11.44
N ASP A 57 -8.50 8.70 12.67
CA ASP A 57 -9.06 9.84 13.40
C ASP A 57 -8.59 11.19 12.82
N ARG A 58 -7.74 11.17 11.80
CA ARG A 58 -7.24 12.38 11.16
C ARG A 58 -8.33 13.06 10.34
N LEU A 59 -8.57 14.33 10.65
CA LEU A 59 -9.45 15.18 9.86
C LEU A 59 -8.74 15.63 8.58
N CYS A 60 -9.19 15.11 7.44
CA CYS A 60 -8.74 15.52 6.12
C CYS A 60 -9.81 16.34 5.41
N THR A 61 -9.37 17.27 4.58
CA THR A 61 -10.24 18.00 3.64
C THR A 61 -10.79 17.04 2.56
N LYS A 62 -11.87 17.46 1.90
CA LYS A 62 -12.60 16.65 0.90
C LYS A 62 -12.20 16.95 -0.54
N GLU A 63 -11.07 17.61 -0.75
CA GLU A 63 -10.53 17.85 -2.09
C GLU A 63 -10.21 16.53 -2.78
N TRP A 64 -10.46 16.50 -4.08
CA TRP A 64 -10.14 15.38 -4.95
C TRP A 64 -8.79 15.65 -5.63
N ASN A 65 -7.75 15.02 -5.12
CA ASN A 65 -6.39 15.02 -5.69
C ASN A 65 -5.75 13.64 -5.47
N PRO A 66 -6.19 12.64 -6.23
CA PRO A 66 -6.09 11.25 -5.80
C PRO A 66 -4.69 10.65 -5.94
N PHE A 67 -4.42 9.71 -5.03
CA PHE A 67 -3.23 8.87 -5.01
C PHE A 67 -3.64 7.40 -5.05
N VAL A 68 -2.93 6.61 -5.84
CA VAL A 68 -3.17 5.17 -5.98
C VAL A 68 -1.98 4.42 -5.41
N VAL A 69 -2.27 3.44 -4.55
CA VAL A 69 -1.31 2.42 -4.16
C VAL A 69 -1.62 1.12 -4.88
N THR A 70 -0.60 0.35 -5.25
CA THR A 70 -0.78 -0.99 -5.83
C THR A 70 0.10 -2.02 -5.16
N ALA A 71 -0.39 -3.26 -5.13
CA ALA A 71 0.38 -4.42 -4.71
C ALA A 71 0.19 -5.56 -5.71
N ASP A 72 1.30 -6.07 -6.23
CA ASP A 72 1.31 -7.13 -7.24
C ASP A 72 2.35 -8.17 -6.91
N GLY A 73 1.96 -9.44 -6.98
CA GLY A 73 2.89 -10.54 -6.72
C GLY A 73 2.18 -11.78 -6.20
N VAL A 74 2.77 -12.40 -5.19
CA VAL A 74 2.27 -13.64 -4.59
C VAL A 74 2.35 -13.56 -3.08
N TRP A 75 1.26 -13.94 -2.41
CA TRP A 75 1.21 -14.10 -0.96
C TRP A 75 0.78 -15.52 -0.63
N GLN A 76 1.64 -16.28 0.05
CA GLN A 76 1.39 -17.69 0.43
C GLN A 76 0.84 -18.56 -0.73
N GLY A 77 1.43 -18.41 -1.92
CA GLY A 77 1.05 -19.15 -3.12
C GLY A 77 -0.15 -18.57 -3.90
N LYS A 78 -0.85 -17.57 -3.36
CA LYS A 78 -1.97 -16.90 -4.04
C LYS A 78 -1.50 -15.66 -4.79
N ARG A 79 -1.97 -15.49 -6.03
CA ARG A 79 -1.68 -14.30 -6.83
C ARG A 79 -2.35 -13.07 -6.21
N VAL A 80 -1.57 -12.01 -6.05
CA VAL A 80 -2.02 -10.71 -5.56
C VAL A 80 -2.03 -9.74 -6.74
N SER A 81 -3.15 -9.04 -6.92
CA SER A 81 -3.30 -7.92 -7.83
C SER A 81 -4.28 -6.95 -7.17
N TYR A 82 -3.73 -5.96 -6.47
CA TYR A 82 -4.48 -5.06 -5.62
C TYR A 82 -4.19 -3.61 -5.98
N SER A 83 -5.20 -2.77 -5.88
CA SER A 83 -5.06 -1.32 -5.97
C SER A 83 -6.10 -0.63 -5.11
N TYR A 84 -5.73 0.50 -4.52
CA TYR A 84 -6.63 1.36 -3.77
C TYR A 84 -6.34 2.82 -4.07
N THR A 85 -7.40 3.62 -4.21
CA THR A 85 -7.32 5.04 -4.50
C THR A 85 -7.73 5.84 -3.27
N PHE A 86 -6.80 6.61 -2.72
CA PHE A 86 -7.07 7.62 -1.72
C PHE A 86 -7.53 8.91 -2.40
N ALA A 87 -8.51 9.60 -1.82
CA ALA A 87 -9.05 10.84 -2.39
C ALA A 87 -8.01 11.98 -2.45
N ASN A 88 -7.08 12.00 -1.48
CA ASN A 88 -5.99 12.97 -1.41
C ASN A 88 -4.83 12.44 -0.55
N ALA A 89 -3.71 13.17 -0.56
CA ALA A 89 -2.51 12.82 0.19
C ALA A 89 -2.73 12.84 1.72
N CYS A 90 -3.69 13.62 2.24
CA CYS A 90 -3.99 13.60 3.68
C CYS A 90 -4.58 12.24 4.07
N ALA A 91 -5.60 11.77 3.33
CA ALA A 91 -6.23 10.46 3.53
C ALA A 91 -5.22 9.31 3.32
N MET A 92 -4.30 9.44 2.37
CA MET A 92 -3.25 8.44 2.21
C MET A 92 -2.32 8.41 3.44
N ASN A 93 -1.80 9.56 3.88
CA ASN A 93 -0.85 9.64 5.00
C ASN A 93 -1.48 9.36 6.36
N SER A 94 -2.79 9.57 6.51
CA SER A 94 -3.54 9.22 7.72
C SER A 94 -3.66 7.71 7.90
N ASP A 95 -3.58 6.99 6.79
CA ASP A 95 -3.82 5.55 6.67
C ASP A 95 -2.53 4.83 6.20
N LEU A 96 -1.37 5.51 6.24
CA LEU A 96 -0.09 4.96 5.79
C LEU A 96 0.42 3.92 6.78
N ASP A 97 -0.18 2.75 6.64
CA ASP A 97 0.23 1.52 7.22
C ASP A 97 1.62 1.09 6.71
N SER A 98 2.34 0.31 7.52
CA SER A 98 3.73 -0.08 7.28
C SER A 98 3.99 -0.71 5.90
N VAL A 99 2.98 -1.25 5.23
CA VAL A 99 3.09 -1.81 3.88
C VAL A 99 3.26 -0.76 2.78
N PHE A 100 2.68 0.43 2.92
CA PHE A 100 2.74 1.49 1.88
C PHE A 100 3.60 2.70 2.29
N ALA A 101 4.32 2.60 3.41
CA ALA A 101 5.17 3.66 3.95
C ALA A 101 6.57 3.70 3.27
N PHE A 102 6.64 4.13 2.00
CA PHE A 102 7.89 4.24 1.22
C PHE A 102 7.96 5.40 0.21
#